data_AF-A0A8E1C1P8-F1
#
_entry.id   AF-A0A8E1C1P8-F1
#
_cell.length_a   1.000
_cell.length_b   1.000
_cell.length_c   1.000
_cell.angle_alpha   90.00
_cell.angle_beta   90.00
_cell.angle_gamma   90.00
#
_symmetry.space_group_name_H-M   'P 1'
#
loop_
_entity.id
_entity.type
_entity.pdbx_description
1 polymer ?
#
loop_
_entity_poly.entity_id
_entity_poly.type
_entity_poly.pdbx_seq_one_letter_code
_entity_poly.pdbx_strand_id
1 'polypeptide(L)'
;MERAIALPLPDAVFTIFHYNERERRSHFDPIPFTVLYVDHDPEAVADWQRRVSKLWSGAYDVGDAWHRHDGTYEKIRADYETANPGFNAHTYERAEYYGLFLSR
;
A
#
# COMPACT_ATOMS: atom_id res chain seq x y z
N MET A 1 0.48 -13.95 10.13
CA MET A 1 1.80 -13.32 10.37
C MET A 1 2.93 -14.04 9.65
N GLU A 2 3.05 -15.37 9.77
CA GLU A 2 4.14 -16.18 9.20
C GLU A 2 4.35 -16.09 7.67
N ARG A 3 3.40 -15.55 6.90
CA ARG A 3 3.55 -15.42 5.45
C ARG A 3 4.25 -14.15 4.98
N ALA A 4 4.17 -13.03 5.71
CA ALA A 4 4.67 -11.75 5.23
C ALA A 4 6.20 -11.64 5.28
N ILE A 5 6.82 -12.20 6.32
CA ILE A 5 8.28 -12.29 6.50
C ILE A 5 8.97 -13.16 5.44
N ALA A 6 8.25 -14.09 4.81
CA ALA A 6 8.79 -14.94 3.75
C ALA A 6 8.71 -14.32 2.34
N LEU A 7 8.09 -13.13 2.21
CA LEU A 7 7.98 -12.43 0.94
C LEU A 7 9.25 -11.62 0.64
N PRO A 8 9.51 -11.29 -0.64
CA PRO A 8 10.48 -10.25 -0.97
C PRO A 8 10.20 -8.97 -0.18
N LEU A 9 11.25 -8.29 0.27
CA LEU A 9 11.15 -7.09 1.13
C LEU A 9 10.10 -6.05 0.68
N PRO A 10 9.97 -5.70 -0.61
CA PRO A 10 8.93 -4.77 -1.06
C PRO A 10 7.51 -5.25 -0.71
N ASP A 11 7.23 -6.52 -0.98
CA ASP A 11 5.94 -7.15 -0.77
C ASP A 11 5.66 -7.39 0.72
N ALA A 12 6.69 -7.74 1.48
CA ALA A 12 6.62 -7.88 2.94
C ALA A 12 6.22 -6.55 3.61
N VAL A 13 6.90 -5.46 3.25
CA VAL A 13 6.61 -4.12 3.78
C VAL A 13 5.24 -3.65 3.34
N PHE A 14 4.87 -3.84 2.07
CA PHE A 14 3.55 -3.49 1.57
C PHE A 14 2.43 -4.22 2.32
N THR A 15 2.61 -5.53 2.56
CA THR A 15 1.64 -6.36 3.26
C THR A 15 1.45 -5.90 4.71
N ILE A 16 2.54 -5.65 5.44
CA ILE A 16 2.49 -5.18 6.83
C ILE A 16 1.85 -3.79 6.90
N PHE A 17 2.24 -2.87 6.01
CA PHE A 17 1.69 -1.52 5.97
C PHE A 17 0.17 -1.54 5.72
N HIS A 18 -0.26 -2.26 4.68
CA HIS A 18 -1.68 -2.38 4.33
C HIS A 18 -2.48 -3.02 5.48
N TYR A 19 -1.96 -4.07 6.12
CA TYR A 19 -2.62 -4.68 7.27
C TYR A 19 -2.77 -3.67 8.40
N ASN A 20 -1.69 -2.97 8.78
CA ASN A 20 -1.70 -2.02 9.88
C ASN A 20 -2.65 -0.83 9.62
N GLU A 21 -2.68 -0.27 8.41
CA GLU A 21 -3.58 0.84 8.07
C GLU A 21 -5.06 0.42 8.10
N ARG A 22 -5.33 -0.80 7.66
CA ARG A 22 -6.67 -1.38 7.65
C ARG A 22 -7.19 -1.70 9.05
N GLU A 23 -6.36 -2.30 9.88
CA GLU A 23 -6.68 -2.63 11.27
C GLU A 23 -6.53 -1.45 12.22
N ARG A 24 -6.12 -0.27 11.73
CA ARG A 24 -5.93 0.94 12.53
C ARG A 24 -7.20 1.42 13.23
N ARG A 25 -8.38 1.01 12.74
CA ARG A 25 -9.70 1.27 13.34
C ARG A 25 -10.29 0.05 14.07
N SER A 26 -9.52 -1.03 14.19
CA SER A 26 -9.91 -2.30 14.77
C SER A 26 -9.28 -2.50 16.15
N HIS A 27 -9.59 -3.64 16.80
CA HIS A 27 -9.02 -4.04 18.09
C HIS A 27 -7.76 -4.90 17.96
N PHE A 28 -7.26 -5.14 16.74
CA PHE A 28 -6.06 -5.94 16.53
C PHE A 28 -4.79 -5.12 16.73
N ASP A 29 -3.77 -5.78 17.27
CA ASP A 29 -2.46 -5.17 17.47
C ASP A 29 -1.74 -4.95 16.12
N PRO A 30 -1.11 -3.77 15.92
CA PRO A 30 -0.32 -3.52 14.74
C PRO A 30 0.91 -4.45 14.70
N ILE A 31 1.26 -4.90 13.49
CA ILE A 31 2.48 -5.67 13.25
C ILE A 31 3.66 -4.72 13.20
N PRO A 32 4.64 -4.80 14.11
CA PRO A 32 5.80 -3.92 14.06
C PRO A 32 6.71 -4.33 12.90
N PHE A 33 7.26 -3.36 12.16
CA PHE A 33 8.20 -3.64 11.07
C PHE A 33 9.53 -4.25 11.54
N THR A 34 9.81 -4.21 12.85
CA THR A 34 11.00 -4.85 13.43
C THR A 34 11.04 -6.36 13.22
N VAL A 35 9.90 -7.00 12.94
CA VAL A 35 9.85 -8.43 12.56
C VAL A 35 10.63 -8.72 11.28
N LEU A 36 10.82 -7.73 10.41
CA LEU A 36 11.59 -7.87 9.17
C LEU A 36 13.10 -7.75 9.39
N TYR A 37 13.55 -7.26 10.55
CA TYR A 37 14.97 -7.04 10.83
C TYR A 37 15.77 -8.34 11.01
N VAL A 38 15.07 -9.47 11.11
CA VAL A 38 15.69 -10.80 11.19
C VAL A 38 16.40 -11.12 9.87
N ASP A 39 15.79 -10.77 8.74
CA ASP A 39 16.25 -11.17 7.40
C ASP A 39 16.61 -9.97 6.51
N HIS A 40 16.34 -8.75 6.97
CA HIS A 40 16.54 -7.53 6.19
C HIS A 40 17.20 -6.41 6.98
N ASP A 41 18.00 -5.61 6.28
CA ASP A 41 18.63 -4.42 6.85
C ASP A 41 17.58 -3.38 7.30
N PRO A 42 17.69 -2.82 8.53
CA PRO A 42 16.74 -1.82 9.03
C PRO A 42 16.62 -0.56 8.18
N GLU A 43 17.71 -0.09 7.54
CA GLU A 43 17.66 1.07 6.65
C GLU A 43 16.92 0.73 5.36
N ALA A 44 17.13 -0.46 4.80
CA ALA A 44 16.38 -0.95 3.65
C ALA A 44 14.87 -1.08 3.97
N VAL A 45 14.52 -1.62 5.14
CA VAL A 45 13.14 -1.71 5.61
C VAL A 45 12.53 -0.31 5.79
N ALA A 46 13.27 0.66 6.32
CA ALA A 46 12.82 2.04 6.44
C ALA A 46 12.64 2.73 5.08
N ASP A 47 13.51 2.45 4.10
CA ASP A 47 13.36 2.99 2.75
C ASP A 47 12.08 2.47 2.08
N TRP A 48 11.83 1.17 2.19
CA TRP A 48 10.60 0.57 1.67
C TRP A 48 9.35 1.06 2.38
N GLN A 49 9.40 1.31 3.70
CA GLN A 49 8.28 1.93 4.42
C GLN A 49 7.93 3.31 3.84
N ARG A 50 8.94 4.15 3.56
CA ARG A 50 8.73 5.46 2.93
C ARG A 50 8.15 5.33 1.52
N ARG A 51 8.62 4.37 0.72
CA ARG A 51 8.11 4.11 -0.63
C ARG A 51 6.66 3.66 -0.59
N VAL A 52 6.32 2.68 0.26
CA VAL A 52 4.96 2.17 0.40
C VAL A 52 4.00 3.24 0.92
N SER A 53 4.41 4.05 1.88
CA SER A 53 3.60 5.18 2.34
C SER A 53 3.29 6.18 1.21
N LYS A 54 4.28 6.51 0.36
CA LYS A 54 4.08 7.37 -0.81
C LYS A 54 3.16 6.73 -1.85
N LEU A 55 3.35 5.44 -2.12
CA LEU A 55 2.48 4.65 -3.02
C LEU A 55 1.03 4.71 -2.53
N TRP A 56 0.81 4.49 -1.23
CA TRP A 56 -0.51 4.53 -0.61
C TRP A 56 -1.16 5.91 -0.70
N SER A 57 -0.42 6.99 -0.40
CA SER A 57 -0.96 8.35 -0.52
C SER A 57 -1.30 8.71 -1.96
N GLY A 58 -0.41 8.42 -2.92
CA GLY A 58 -0.69 8.62 -4.34
C GLY A 58 -1.87 7.77 -4.82
N ALA A 59 -2.19 6.69 -4.10
CA ALA A 59 -3.40 5.91 -4.35
C ALA A 59 -4.71 6.60 -3.99
N TYR A 60 -4.72 7.29 -2.87
CA TYR A 60 -5.86 8.14 -2.55
C TYR A 60 -6.01 9.28 -3.55
N ASP A 61 -4.93 9.92 -4.00
CA ASP A 61 -5.02 11.02 -4.97
C ASP A 61 -5.68 10.60 -6.29
N VAL A 62 -5.40 9.38 -6.77
CA VAL A 62 -6.03 8.80 -7.96
C VAL A 62 -7.52 8.52 -7.69
N GLY A 63 -7.87 7.94 -6.54
CA GLY A 63 -9.27 7.70 -6.15
C GLY A 63 -10.07 9.00 -5.99
N ASP A 64 -9.48 10.02 -5.37
CA ASP A 64 -10.08 11.35 -5.25
C ASP A 64 -10.29 12.00 -6.62
N ALA A 65 -9.36 11.82 -7.55
CA ALA A 65 -9.52 12.28 -8.93
C ALA A 65 -10.67 11.59 -9.66
N TRP A 66 -10.89 10.29 -9.41
CA TRP A 66 -12.04 9.57 -9.93
C TRP A 66 -13.36 10.15 -9.40
N HIS A 67 -13.44 10.42 -8.10
CA HIS A 67 -14.64 10.96 -7.45
C HIS A 67 -14.96 12.42 -7.84
N ARG A 68 -13.97 13.22 -8.24
CA ARG A 68 -14.18 14.61 -8.66
C ARG A 68 -14.97 14.75 -9.97
N HIS A 69 -14.98 13.72 -10.82
CA HIS A 69 -15.64 13.74 -12.14
C HIS A 69 -15.27 14.96 -13.01
N ASP A 70 -14.07 15.53 -12.81
CA ASP A 70 -13.61 16.77 -13.45
C ASP A 70 -12.71 16.53 -14.68
N GLY A 71 -12.59 15.27 -15.10
CA GLY A 71 -11.73 14.85 -16.22
C GLY A 71 -10.23 14.75 -15.88
N THR A 72 -9.82 15.01 -14.63
CA THR A 72 -8.40 14.92 -14.23
C THR A 72 -7.92 13.49 -13.94
N TYR A 73 -8.85 12.54 -13.77
CA TYR A 73 -8.57 11.15 -13.43
C TYR A 73 -7.52 10.48 -14.31
N GLU A 74 -7.73 10.46 -15.64
CA GLU A 74 -6.83 9.73 -16.55
C GLU A 74 -5.41 10.28 -16.51
N LYS A 75 -5.26 11.59 -16.35
CA LYS A 75 -3.95 12.23 -16.23
C LYS A 75 -3.27 11.84 -14.91
N ILE A 76 -3.97 11.97 -13.79
CA ILE A 76 -3.43 11.66 -12.45
C ILE A 76 -3.07 10.17 -12.35
N ARG A 77 -3.90 9.29 -12.93
CA ARG A 77 -3.61 7.85 -13.04
C ARG A 77 -2.34 7.59 -13.87
N ALA A 78 -2.21 8.19 -15.05
CA ALA A 78 -1.06 7.98 -15.92
C ALA A 78 0.26 8.50 -15.31
N ASP A 79 0.21 9.68 -14.68
CA ASP A 79 1.36 10.25 -13.96
C ASP A 79 1.78 9.32 -12.81
N TYR A 80 0.80 8.77 -12.08
CA TYR A 80 1.05 7.81 -11.00
C TYR A 80 1.67 6.49 -11.51
N GLU A 81 1.11 5.87 -12.55
CA GLU A 81 1.62 4.61 -13.12
C GLU A 81 3.05 4.79 -13.67
N THR A 82 3.34 5.94 -14.28
CA THR A 82 4.68 6.28 -14.80
C THR A 82 5.70 6.42 -13.67
N ALA A 83 5.32 7.05 -12.56
CA ALA A 83 6.18 7.23 -11.40
C ALA A 83 6.42 5.93 -10.61
N ASN A 84 5.53 4.94 -10.76
CA ASN A 84 5.52 3.71 -9.94
C ASN A 84 5.47 2.44 -10.81
N PRO A 85 6.50 2.18 -11.64
CA PRO A 85 6.52 1.00 -12.50
C PRO A 85 6.42 -0.31 -11.69
N GLY A 86 5.48 -1.17 -12.07
CA GLY A 86 5.16 -2.42 -11.35
C GLY A 86 3.96 -2.31 -10.40
N PHE A 87 3.50 -1.10 -10.07
CA PHE A 87 2.21 -0.84 -9.43
C PHE A 87 1.22 -0.36 -10.49
N ASN A 88 0.24 -1.19 -10.85
CA ASN A 88 -0.76 -0.84 -11.87
C ASN A 88 -2.17 -0.71 -11.28
N ALA A 89 -3.11 -0.19 -12.08
CA ALA A 89 -4.52 -0.05 -11.73
C ALA A 89 -5.15 -1.35 -11.19
N HIS A 90 -4.63 -2.53 -11.51
CA HIS A 90 -5.12 -3.80 -10.98
C HIS A 90 -4.73 -4.03 -9.50
N THR A 91 -3.59 -3.50 -9.08
CA THR A 91 -3.18 -3.43 -7.66
C THR A 91 -4.10 -2.49 -6.88
N TYR A 92 -4.60 -1.44 -7.55
CA TYR A 92 -5.57 -0.48 -7.02
C TYR A 92 -7.00 -1.01 -6.95
N GLU A 93 -7.48 -1.63 -8.04
CA GLU A 93 -8.81 -2.23 -8.10
C GLU A 93 -8.95 -3.28 -7.00
N ARG A 94 -7.89 -4.06 -6.74
CA ARG A 94 -7.83 -4.95 -5.57
C ARG A 94 -7.85 -4.20 -4.24
N ALA A 95 -7.19 -3.05 -4.12
CA ALA A 95 -7.21 -2.24 -2.90
C ALA A 95 -8.60 -1.62 -2.62
N GLU A 96 -9.29 -1.15 -3.66
CA GLU A 96 -10.69 -0.69 -3.61
C GLU A 96 -11.64 -1.86 -3.26
N TYR A 97 -11.42 -3.04 -3.86
CA TYR A 97 -12.17 -4.25 -3.55
C TYR A 97 -11.91 -4.75 -2.12
N TYR A 98 -10.69 -4.60 -1.59
CA TYR A 98 -10.38 -4.86 -0.18
C TYR A 98 -11.01 -3.80 0.75
N GLY A 99 -11.15 -2.55 0.30
CA GLY A 99 -11.92 -1.52 1.00
C GLY A 99 -13.40 -1.86 1.13
N LEU A 100 -14.01 -2.44 0.08
CA LEU A 100 -15.39 -2.91 0.09
C LEU A 100 -15.58 -4.22 0.88
N PHE A 101 -14.64 -5.16 0.83
CA PHE A 101 -14.75 -6.46 1.53
C PHE A 101 -14.52 -6.41 3.05
N LEU A 102 -14.21 -5.24 3.62
CA LEU A 102 -14.12 -4.99 5.06
C LEU A 102 -15.25 -4.08 5.57
N SER A 103 -16.15 -3.67 4.68
CA SER A 103 -17.40 -2.98 5.02
C SER A 103 -18.59 -3.93 5.19
N ARG A 104 -18.33 -5.23 5.38
CA ARG A 104 -19.32 -6.22 5.82
C ARG A 104 -18.75 -7.11 6.93
#